data_AF-A0A258TTP4-F1
#
_entry.id   AF-A0A258TTP4-F1
#
_cell.length_a   1.000
_cell.length_b   1.000
_cell.length_c   1.000
_cell.angle_alpha   90.00
_cell.angle_beta   90.00
_cell.angle_gamma   90.00
#
_symmetry.space_group_name_H-M   'P 1'
#
loop_
_entity.id
_entity.type
_entity.pdbx_description
1 polymer ?
#
loop_
_entity_poly.entity_id
_entity_poly.type
_entity_poly.pdbx_seq_one_letter_code
_entity_poly.pdbx_strand_id
1 'polypeptide(L)' 'MQPQDEHLTEVVEAILRYLHGHPDAADTVDGIAKWWLPTDWCVDVRTVLSALSRLEAQGIVHRRINADRHVLFSR' A
#
# COMPACT_ATOMS: atom_id res chain seq x y z
N MET A 1 7.91 6.26 20.57
CA MET A 1 7.82 5.79 19.17
C MET A 1 8.27 6.96 18.31
N GLN A 2 9.07 6.73 17.28
CA GLN A 2 9.55 7.82 16.43
C GLN A 2 8.39 8.34 15.57
N PRO A 3 8.25 9.64 15.31
CA PRO A 3 7.14 10.22 14.53
C PRO A 3 7.04 9.65 13.10
N GLN A 4 8.13 9.06 12.61
CA GLN A 4 8.22 8.37 11.32
C GLN A 4 7.41 7.05 11.29
N ASP A 5 7.29 6.36 12.44
CA ASP A 5 6.62 5.04 12.57
C ASP A 5 5.10 5.16 12.70
N GLU A 6 4.63 6.27 13.29
CA GLU A 6 3.21 6.55 13.46
C GLU A 6 2.54 6.73 12.09
N HIS A 7 3.15 7.54 11.22
CA HIS A 7 2.64 7.75 9.85
C HIS A 7 2.69 6.49 8.99
N LEU A 8 3.70 5.63 9.18
CA LEU A 8 3.76 4.33 8.49
C LEU A 8 2.60 3.42 8.89
N THR A 9 2.26 3.39 10.18
CA THR A 9 1.18 2.55 10.71
C THR A 9 -0.16 3.01 10.16
N GLU A 10 -0.42 4.31 10.13
CA GLU A 10 -1.61 4.91 9.53
C GLU A 10 -1.78 4.53 8.04
N VAL A 11 -0.68 4.56 7.27
CA VAL A 11 -0.68 4.15 5.85
C VAL A 11 -0.96 2.66 5.70
N VAL A 12 -0.36 1.81 6.54
CA VAL A 12 -0.64 0.37 6.55
C VAL A 12 -2.13 0.11 6.83
N GLU A 13 -2.70 0.76 7.82
CA GLU A 13 -4.11 0.60 8.18
C GLU A 13 -5.05 1.09 7.07
N ALA A 14 -4.73 2.23 6.42
CA ALA A 14 -5.50 2.75 5.30
C ALA A 14 -5.51 1.76 4.11
N ILE A 15 -4.34 1.22 3.74
CA ILE A 15 -4.21 0.21 2.67
C ILE A 15 -5.01 -1.04 3.01
N LEU A 16 -4.88 -1.55 4.24
CA LEU A 16 -5.62 -2.73 4.71
C LEU A 16 -7.13 -2.52 4.66
N ARG A 17 -7.60 -1.35 5.13
CA ARG A 17 -9.01 -0.99 5.10
C ARG A 17 -9.55 -0.95 3.67
N TYR A 18 -8.77 -0.40 2.74
CA TYR A 18 -9.11 -0.38 1.33
C TYR A 18 -9.21 -1.80 0.75
N LEU A 19 -8.19 -2.63 0.96
CA LEU A 19 -8.16 -4.04 0.52
C LEU A 19 -9.28 -4.88 1.14
N HIS A 20 -9.71 -4.55 2.36
CA HIS A 20 -10.83 -5.24 3.00
C HIS A 20 -12.17 -4.92 2.30
N GLY A 21 -12.38 -3.68 1.87
CA GLY A 21 -13.54 -3.29 1.07
C GLY A 21 -13.47 -3.72 -0.39
N HIS A 22 -12.25 -3.87 -0.92
CA HIS A 22 -11.97 -4.20 -2.31
C HIS A 22 -10.96 -5.36 -2.41
N PRO A 23 -11.38 -6.61 -2.18
CA PRO A 23 -10.47 -7.76 -2.18
C PRO A 23 -9.81 -8.02 -3.54
N ASP A 24 -10.46 -7.64 -4.64
CA ASP A 24 -9.93 -7.74 -6.00
C ASP A 24 -9.07 -6.53 -6.42
N ALA A 25 -8.85 -5.56 -5.53
CA ALA A 25 -8.02 -4.42 -5.83
C ALA A 25 -6.57 -4.84 -6.01
N ALA A 26 -5.99 -4.41 -7.12
CA ALA A 26 -4.59 -4.64 -7.43
C ALA A 26 -4.05 -3.46 -8.20
N ASP A 27 -3.10 -2.75 -7.62
CA ASP A 27 -2.56 -1.53 -8.23
C ASP A 27 -1.06 -1.40 -7.97
N THR A 28 -0.44 -0.50 -8.70
CA THR A 28 0.98 -0.15 -8.53
C THR A 28 1.16 0.68 -7.25
N VAL A 29 2.40 0.78 -6.75
CA VAL A 29 2.68 1.65 -5.58
C VAL A 29 2.22 3.10 -5.80
N ASP A 30 2.36 3.62 -7.03
CA ASP A 30 1.90 4.96 -7.40
C ASP A 30 0.37 5.06 -7.36
N GLY A 31 -0.32 4.07 -7.93
CA GLY A 31 -1.78 4.01 -7.91
C GLY A 31 -2.34 3.85 -6.49
N ILE A 32 -1.69 3.06 -5.63
CA ILE A 32 -2.07 2.91 -4.23
C ILE A 32 -1.93 4.25 -3.50
N ALA A 33 -0.79 4.93 -3.68
CA ALA A 33 -0.55 6.24 -3.08
C ALA A 33 -1.59 7.29 -3.51
N LYS A 34 -2.06 7.20 -4.76
CA LYS A 34 -2.95 8.18 -5.39
C LYS A 34 -4.44 7.91 -5.23
N TRP A 35 -4.85 6.64 -5.21
CA TRP A 35 -6.26 6.24 -5.29
C TRP A 35 -6.77 5.51 -4.04
N TRP A 36 -5.89 4.82 -3.30
CA TRP A 36 -6.31 4.04 -2.13
C TRP A 36 -6.22 4.86 -0.84
N LEU A 37 -5.28 5.81 -0.80
CA LEU A 37 -5.10 6.71 0.32
C LEU A 37 -5.98 7.96 0.20
N PRO A 38 -6.34 8.60 1.33
CA PRO A 38 -7.08 9.87 1.32
C PRO A 38 -6.31 10.96 0.57
N THR A 39 -7.00 11.75 -0.27
CA THR A 39 -6.38 12.85 -1.04
C THR A 39 -5.71 13.91 -0.16
N ASP A 40 -6.16 14.07 1.09
CA ASP A 40 -5.57 14.98 2.08
C ASP A 40 -4.22 14.49 2.62
N TRP A 41 -3.86 13.22 2.37
CA TRP A 41 -2.58 12.67 2.82
C TRP A 41 -1.51 12.84 1.74
N CYS A 42 -0.52 13.68 2.02
CA CYS A 42 0.68 13.80 1.20
C CYS A 42 1.68 12.70 1.58
N VAL A 43 1.39 11.45 1.19
CA VAL A 43 2.27 10.31 1.48
C VAL A 43 3.27 10.10 0.35
N ASP A 44 4.55 10.06 0.68
CA ASP A 44 5.58 9.71 -0.29
C ASP A 44 5.50 8.24 -0.70
N VAL A 45 5.78 7.96 -1.98
CA VAL A 45 5.85 6.59 -2.52
C VAL A 45 6.74 5.67 -1.68
N ARG A 46 7.81 6.18 -1.07
CA ARG A 46 8.71 5.40 -0.20
C ARG A 46 8.01 4.90 1.07
N THR A 47 7.12 5.71 1.65
CA THR A 47 6.32 5.33 2.82
C THR A 47 5.32 4.25 2.45
N VAL A 48 4.65 4.41 1.30
CA VAL A 48 3.73 3.39 0.76
C VAL A 48 4.47 2.08 0.47
N LEU A 49 5.66 2.13 -0.13
CA LEU A 49 6.51 0.96 -0.36
C LEU A 49 6.91 0.28 0.95
N SER A 50 7.24 1.05 1.98
CA SER A 50 7.58 0.51 3.31
C SER A 50 6.37 -0.17 3.95
N ALA A 51 5.18 0.42 3.81
CA ALA A 51 3.93 -0.16 4.29
C ALA A 51 3.61 -1.48 3.57
N LEU A 52 3.69 -1.49 2.24
CA LEU A 52 3.48 -2.68 1.41
C LEU A 52 4.51 -3.76 1.69
N SER A 53 5.78 -3.41 1.90
CA SER A 53 6.83 -4.36 2.28
C SER A 53 6.54 -5.03 3.62
N ARG A 54 6.05 -4.26 4.60
CA ARG A 54 5.63 -4.81 5.90
C ARG A 54 4.43 -5.75 5.76
N LEU A 55 3.46 -5.42 4.91
CA LEU A 55 2.30 -6.27 4.62
C LEU A 55 2.69 -7.54 3.84
N GLU A 56 3.65 -7.45 2.93
CA GLU A 56 4.20 -8.60 2.20
C GLU A 56 4.94 -9.55 3.13
N ALA A 57 5.77 -9.01 4.04
CA ALA A 57 6.45 -9.80 5.06
C ALA A 57 5.49 -10.53 6.01
N GLN A 58 4.27 -10.01 6.19
CA GLN A 58 3.20 -10.64 6.97
C GLN A 58 2.36 -11.63 6.15
N GLY A 59 2.56 -11.71 4.83
CA GLY A 59 1.78 -12.54 3.92
C GLY A 59 0.35 -12.02 3.70
N ILE A 60 0.09 -10.74 3.95
CA ILE A 60 -1.23 -10.12 3.72
C ILE A 60 -1.34 -9.57 2.30
N VAL A 61 -0.23 -9.11 1.73
CA VAL A 61 -0.17 -8.56 0.38
C VAL A 61 0.84 -9.35 -0.45
N HIS A 62 0.51 -9.58 -1.70
CA HIS A 62 1.36 -10.22 -2.68
C HIS A 62 1.73 -9.24 -3.79
N ARG A 63 3.01 -9.20 -4.12
CA ARG A 63 3.50 -8.50 -5.31
C ARG A 63 3.40 -9.42 -6.53
N ARG A 64 2.80 -8.93 -7.61
CA ARG A 64 2.70 -9.64 -8.89
C ARG A 64 3.15 -8.73 -10.03
N ILE A 65 3.71 -9.32 -11.07
CA ILE A 65 4.11 -8.58 -12.26
C ILE A 65 3.05 -8.77 -13.33
N ASN A 66 2.50 -7.66 -13.85
CA ASN A 66 1.58 -7.68 -14.98
C ASN A 66 2.32 -7.94 -16.30
N ALA A 67 1.60 -8.28 -17.37
CA ALA A 67 2.09 -8.36 -18.75
C ALA A 67 2.88 -7.11 -19.18
N ASP A 68 2.53 -5.94 -18.65
CA ASP A 68 3.21 -4.66 -18.89
C ASP A 68 4.50 -4.47 -18.06
N ARG A 69 4.97 -5.50 -17.34
CA ARG A 69 6.12 -5.45 -16.41
C ARG A 69 5.97 -4.48 -15.24
N HIS A 70 4.75 -4.06 -14.94
CA HIS A 70 4.45 -3.28 -13.74
C HIS A 70 4.25 -4.19 -12.53
N VAL A 71 4.81 -3.78 -11.39
CA VAL A 71 4.62 -4.44 -10.10
C VAL A 71 3.30 -3.94 -9.51
N LEU A 72 2.36 -4.86 -9.39
CA LEU A 72 1.07 -4.66 -8.75
C LEU A 72 1.10 -5.31 -7.36
N PHE A 73 0.44 -4.69 -6.41
CA PHE A 73 0.21 -5.22 -5.08
C PHE A 73 -1.27 -5.54 -4.92
N SER A 74 -1.57 -6.76 -4.53
CA SER A 74 -2.93 -7.22 -4.20
C SER A 74 -2.91 -7.94 -2.87
N ARG A 75 -4.09 -8.18 -2.28
CA ARG A 75 -4.22 -9.19 -1.23
C ARG A 75 -3.91 -10.60 -1.76
#